data_AF-A0A832ZV03-F1
#
_entry.id   AF-A0A832ZV03-F1
#
_cell.length_a   1.000
_cell.length_b   1.000
_cell.length_c   1.000
_cell.angle_alpha   90.00
_cell.angle_beta   90.00
_cell.angle_gamma   90.00
#
_symmetry.space_group_name_H-M   'P 1'
#
loop_
_entity.id
_entity.type
_entity.pdbx_description
1 polymer ?
#
loop_
_entity_poly.entity_id
_entity_poly.type
_entity_poly.pdbx_seq_one_letter_code
_entity_poly.pdbx_strand_id
1 'polypeptide(L)'
;MMNFIAILFVDYLVYGPWRDPEGFNFPLSIQFPDYARMGFLTGQASYEGLIMLIIFAALVYAIMQYTTVGFEFRVVGESPEVARHSGISYAKTLLLGGLISGGLAGVAGFTVVSGLIGRLRPRASPGYGYTAIIVAFLATLNPWLIIPAGIFFGGLLVAGDVIQSTLDLPFAAVQIFQSVIFLFIIMGEFAKRYRIVIRFR
;
A
#
# COMPACT_ATOMS: atom_id res chain seq x y z
N MET A 1 1.76 15.59 1.18
CA MET A 1 1.96 14.29 0.48
C MET A 1 3.12 14.43 -0.49
N MET A 2 4.25 13.78 -0.23
CA MET A 2 5.45 13.82 -1.11
C MET A 2 5.37 12.84 -2.29
N ASN A 3 4.23 12.17 -2.49
CA ASN A 3 4.03 11.16 -3.53
C ASN A 3 4.32 11.72 -4.94
N PHE A 4 3.75 12.88 -5.30
CA PHE A 4 4.00 13.48 -6.62
C PHE A 4 5.47 13.81 -6.85
N ILE A 5 6.16 14.30 -5.81
CA ILE A 5 7.60 14.56 -5.88
C ILE A 5 8.35 13.26 -6.12
N ALA A 6 8.02 12.18 -5.40
CA ALA A 6 8.64 10.87 -5.58
C ALA A 6 8.39 10.28 -6.97
N ILE A 7 7.17 10.38 -7.50
CA ILE A 7 6.82 9.92 -8.85
C ILE A 7 7.64 10.69 -9.90
N LEU A 8 7.63 12.03 -9.84
CA LEU A 8 8.38 12.87 -10.78
C LEU A 8 9.88 12.67 -10.65
N PHE A 9 10.38 12.40 -9.46
CA PHE A 9 11.78 12.07 -9.22
C PHE A 9 12.17 10.73 -9.87
N VAL A 10 11.33 9.70 -9.73
CA VAL A 10 11.52 8.41 -10.40
C VAL A 10 11.45 8.58 -11.92
N ASP A 11 10.48 9.34 -12.41
CA ASP A 11 10.36 9.63 -13.84
C ASP A 11 11.62 10.36 -14.34
N TYR A 12 12.11 11.38 -13.64
CA TYR A 12 13.36 12.06 -13.98
C TYR A 12 14.54 11.07 -14.09
N LEU A 13 14.67 10.11 -13.17
CA LEU A 13 15.71 9.09 -13.22
C LEU A 13 15.56 8.18 -14.44
N VAL A 14 14.34 7.70 -14.72
CA VAL A 14 14.05 6.77 -15.82
C VAL A 14 14.16 7.43 -17.20
N TYR A 15 13.75 8.69 -17.32
CA TYR A 15 13.88 9.45 -18.56
C TYR A 15 15.29 10.03 -18.77
N GLY A 16 16.05 10.21 -17.69
CA GLY A 16 17.41 10.77 -17.71
C GLY A 16 18.49 9.72 -17.45
N PRO A 17 19.17 9.74 -16.30
CA PRO A 17 20.44 9.03 -16.07
C PRO A 17 20.33 7.50 -16.06
N TRP A 18 19.18 6.92 -15.75
CA TRP A 18 18.99 5.46 -15.65
C TRP A 18 18.35 4.85 -16.88
N ARG A 19 18.11 5.65 -17.91
CA ARG A 19 17.54 5.21 -19.17
C ARG A 19 18.42 4.15 -19.84
N ASP A 20 17.80 3.06 -20.29
CA ASP A 20 18.49 2.02 -21.04
C ASP A 20 19.03 2.57 -22.38
N PRO A 21 20.35 2.55 -22.61
CA PRO A 21 20.95 2.96 -23.88
C PRO A 21 20.46 2.11 -25.07
N GLU A 22 20.10 0.85 -24.82
CA GLU A 22 19.66 -0.11 -25.84
C GLU A 22 18.12 -0.21 -25.92
N GLY A 23 17.40 0.58 -25.11
CA GLY A 23 15.94 0.52 -24.97
C GLY A 23 15.11 1.12 -26.11
N PHE A 24 15.68 1.37 -27.30
CA PHE A 24 14.97 1.91 -28.49
C PHE A 24 14.03 3.11 -28.22
N ASN A 25 14.48 4.11 -27.44
CA ASN A 25 13.67 5.26 -27.00
C ASN A 25 12.48 4.96 -26.06
N PHE A 26 12.28 3.72 -25.62
CA PHE A 26 11.33 3.44 -24.55
C PHE A 26 11.90 3.92 -23.20
N PRO A 27 11.10 4.60 -22.35
CA PRO A 27 11.54 5.06 -21.05
C PRO A 27 11.54 3.91 -20.06
N LEU A 28 12.54 3.04 -20.18
CA LEU A 28 12.76 1.88 -19.32
C LEU A 28 14.19 1.98 -18.78
N SER A 29 14.40 1.57 -17.53
CA SER A 29 15.76 1.37 -17.06
C SER A 29 16.36 0.11 -17.68
N ILE A 30 17.69 0.00 -17.58
CA ILE A 30 18.36 -1.27 -17.78
C ILE A 30 17.68 -2.37 -16.95
N GLN A 31 17.66 -3.59 -17.48
CA GLN A 31 17.21 -4.73 -16.70
C GLN A 31 18.11 -4.89 -15.49
N PHE A 32 17.51 -5.13 -14.32
CA PHE A 32 18.32 -5.40 -13.14
C PHE A 32 19.11 -6.69 -13.37
N PRO A 33 20.42 -6.70 -13.09
CA PRO A 33 21.21 -7.90 -13.15
C PRO A 33 20.70 -8.92 -12.13
N ASP A 34 20.95 -10.20 -12.35
CA ASP A 34 20.33 -11.28 -11.56
C ASP A 34 20.63 -11.20 -10.05
N TYR A 35 21.77 -10.61 -9.65
CA TYR A 35 22.09 -10.35 -8.25
C TYR A 35 21.29 -9.21 -7.60
N ALA A 36 20.73 -8.30 -8.40
CA ALA A 36 19.89 -7.17 -7.96
C ALA A 36 18.39 -7.48 -8.11
N ARG A 37 18.06 -8.63 -8.69
CA ARG A 37 16.71 -9.18 -8.70
C ARG A 37 16.46 -9.88 -7.37
N MET A 38 15.21 -9.84 -6.93
CA MET A 38 14.80 -10.59 -5.77
C MET A 38 14.98 -12.08 -6.04
N GLY A 39 15.84 -12.74 -5.25
CA GLY A 39 16.00 -14.19 -5.32
C GLY A 39 14.71 -14.88 -4.89
N PHE A 40 14.16 -15.74 -5.75
CA PHE A 40 12.95 -16.49 -5.44
C PHE A 40 13.32 -17.82 -4.79
N LEU A 41 12.92 -18.05 -3.54
CA LEU A 41 13.08 -19.36 -2.87
C LEU A 41 12.12 -20.40 -3.48
N THR A 42 10.95 -19.93 -3.91
CA THR A 42 9.87 -20.72 -4.51
C THR A 42 9.86 -20.71 -6.05
N GLY A 43 10.76 -19.97 -6.69
CA GLY A 43 10.82 -19.80 -8.14
C GLY A 43 9.72 -18.90 -8.74
N GLN A 44 8.76 -18.41 -7.96
CA GLN A 44 7.73 -17.46 -8.42
C GLN A 44 7.62 -16.25 -7.49
N ALA A 45 7.68 -15.05 -8.09
CA ALA A 45 7.58 -13.77 -7.37
C ALA A 45 6.29 -13.63 -6.54
N SER A 46 5.19 -14.24 -6.99
CA SER A 46 3.88 -14.14 -6.34
C SER A 46 3.85 -14.80 -4.97
N TYR A 47 4.48 -15.98 -4.81
CA TYR A 47 4.51 -16.67 -3.52
C TYR A 47 5.42 -15.96 -2.52
N GLU A 48 6.56 -15.42 -2.97
CA GLU A 48 7.42 -14.59 -2.13
C GLU A 48 6.70 -13.34 -1.60
N GLY A 49 5.92 -12.68 -2.48
CA GLY A 49 5.07 -11.56 -2.10
C GLY A 49 4.08 -11.93 -0.98
N LEU A 50 3.46 -13.11 -1.07
CA LEU A 50 2.53 -13.60 -0.07
C LEU A 50 3.23 -13.95 1.26
N ILE A 51 4.41 -14.58 1.20
CA ILE A 51 5.22 -14.89 2.39
C ILE A 51 5.61 -13.60 3.10
N MET A 52 6.10 -12.59 2.36
CA MET A 52 6.41 -11.29 2.93
C MET A 52 5.19 -10.60 3.53
N LEU A 53 4.02 -10.68 2.89
CA LEU A 53 2.77 -10.15 3.44
C LEU A 53 2.48 -10.75 4.83
N ILE A 54 2.58 -12.07 4.98
CA ILE A 54 2.34 -12.77 6.25
C ILE A 54 3.37 -12.34 7.30
N ILE A 55 4.66 -12.30 6.93
CA ILE A 55 5.74 -11.91 7.84
C ILE A 55 5.55 -10.47 8.33
N PHE A 56 5.27 -9.52 7.43
CA PHE A 56 5.07 -8.12 7.80
C PHE A 56 3.77 -7.91 8.59
N ALA A 57 2.69 -8.63 8.26
CA ALA A 57 1.47 -8.58 9.06
C ALA A 57 1.73 -9.06 10.50
N ALA A 58 2.45 -10.18 10.67
CA ALA A 58 2.84 -10.70 11.97
C ALA A 58 3.77 -9.73 12.74
N LEU A 59 4.75 -9.14 12.05
CA LEU A 59 5.67 -8.17 12.63
C LEU A 59 4.93 -6.91 13.12
N VAL A 60 4.06 -6.34 12.27
CA VAL A 60 3.25 -5.17 12.63
C VAL A 60 2.31 -5.51 13.79
N TYR A 61 1.68 -6.68 13.76
CA TYR A 61 0.86 -7.14 14.87
C TYR A 61 1.67 -7.24 16.17
N ALA A 62 2.87 -7.81 16.11
CA ALA A 62 3.74 -7.95 17.27
C ALA A 62 4.19 -6.60 17.82
N ILE A 63 4.57 -5.65 16.95
CA ILE A 63 4.90 -4.28 17.32
C ILE A 63 3.70 -3.62 18.01
N MET A 64 2.52 -3.71 17.40
CA MET A 64 1.33 -3.07 17.95
C MET A 64 0.93 -3.67 19.30
N GLN A 65 0.97 -5.00 19.46
CA GLN A 65 0.43 -5.66 20.64
C GLN A 65 1.43 -5.77 21.80
N TYR A 66 2.71 -6.00 21.52
CA TYR A 66 3.69 -6.39 22.54
C TYR A 66 4.79 -5.34 22.79
N THR A 67 4.80 -4.20 22.09
CA THR A 67 5.84 -3.17 22.29
C THR A 67 5.28 -1.86 22.83
N THR A 68 6.16 -1.12 23.53
CA THR A 68 5.86 0.24 24.02
C THR A 68 5.58 1.21 22.88
N VAL A 69 6.28 1.06 21.75
CA VAL A 69 6.05 1.84 20.53
C VAL A 69 4.63 1.67 20.01
N GLY A 70 4.11 0.44 19.99
CA GLY A 70 2.72 0.16 19.61
C GLY A 70 1.70 0.77 20.55
N PHE A 71 2.00 0.80 21.86
CA PHE A 71 1.17 1.49 22.85
C PHE A 71 1.16 3.02 22.61
N GLU A 72 2.32 3.63 22.40
CA GLU A 72 2.42 5.06 22.09
C GLU A 72 1.64 5.44 20.82
N PHE A 73 1.70 4.61 19.76
CA PHE A 73 0.92 4.83 18.55
C PHE A 73 -0.58 4.84 18.80
N ARG A 74 -1.10 3.91 19.63
CA ARG A 74 -2.53 3.88 19.98
C ARG A 74 -2.96 5.10 20.78
N VAL A 75 -2.20 5.45 21.81
CA VAL A 75 -2.53 6.60 22.68
C VAL A 75 -2.51 7.91 21.90
N VAL A 76 -1.48 8.12 21.06
CA VAL A 76 -1.40 9.30 20.17
C VAL A 76 -2.54 9.31 19.14
N GLY A 77 -2.94 8.14 18.63
CA GLY A 77 -4.03 8.00 17.68
C GLY A 77 -5.42 8.30 18.28
N GLU A 78 -5.64 8.00 19.56
CA GLU A 78 -6.89 8.31 20.26
C GLU A 78 -6.98 9.77 20.70
N SER A 79 -5.95 10.28 21.38
CA SER A 79 -5.89 11.68 21.79
C SER A 79 -4.45 12.18 21.91
N PRO A 80 -4.03 13.10 21.01
CA PRO A 80 -2.72 13.75 21.12
C PRO A 80 -2.55 14.54 22.42
N GLU A 81 -3.63 15.05 23.01
CA GLU A 81 -3.60 15.78 24.28
C GLU A 81 -3.29 14.84 25.45
N VAL A 82 -3.95 13.68 25.50
CA VAL A 82 -3.69 12.66 26.52
C VAL A 82 -2.26 12.11 26.41
N ALA A 83 -1.78 11.89 25.18
CA ALA A 83 -0.41 11.46 24.95
C ALA A 83 0.62 12.44 25.55
N ARG A 84 0.42 13.75 25.38
CA ARG A 84 1.32 14.79 25.93
C ARG A 84 1.29 14.82 27.46
N HIS A 85 0.11 14.66 28.07
CA HIS A 85 -0.02 14.61 29.53
C HIS A 85 0.64 13.35 30.13
N SER A 86 0.66 12.24 29.38
CA SER A 86 1.33 10.99 29.76
C SER A 86 2.84 10.99 29.47
N GLY A 87 3.43 12.11 29.05
CA GLY A 87 4.87 12.24 28.74
C GLY A 87 5.30 11.66 27.39
N ILE A 88 4.37 11.27 26.52
CA ILE A 88 4.67 10.73 25.20
C ILE A 88 4.95 11.88 24.23
N SER A 89 6.10 11.81 23.54
CA SER A 89 6.48 12.83 22.57
C SER A 89 5.77 12.60 21.23
N TYR A 90 4.70 13.36 20.99
CA TYR A 90 3.95 13.33 19.72
C TYR A 90 4.85 13.38 18.48
N ALA A 91 5.87 14.26 18.46
CA ALA A 91 6.75 14.41 17.31
C ALA A 91 7.61 13.17 17.05
N LYS A 92 8.15 12.54 18.11
CA LYS A 92 8.94 11.31 17.97
C LYS A 92 8.08 10.15 17.50
N THR A 93 6.90 9.99 18.10
CA THR A 93 5.94 8.95 17.72
C THR A 93 5.49 9.13 16.26
N LEU A 94 5.20 10.35 15.82
CA LEU A 94 4.85 10.63 14.43
C LEU A 94 5.99 10.31 13.45
N LEU A 95 7.22 10.72 13.76
CA LEU A 95 8.39 10.43 12.92
C LEU A 95 8.67 8.92 12.84
N LEU A 96 8.61 8.22 13.97
CA LEU A 96 8.85 6.78 14.02
C LEU A 96 7.78 6.01 13.24
N GLY A 97 6.50 6.37 13.40
CA GLY A 97 5.41 5.77 12.62
C GLY A 97 5.55 6.04 11.12
N GLY A 98 5.98 7.26 10.75
CA GLY A 98 6.28 7.63 9.36
C GLY A 98 7.43 6.83 8.76
N LEU A 99 8.51 6.62 9.52
CA LEU A 99 9.68 5.83 9.08
C LEU A 99 9.34 4.35 8.92
N ILE A 100 8.61 3.77 9.88
CA ILE A 100 8.20 2.35 9.80
C ILE A 100 7.25 2.15 8.62
N SER A 101 6.22 2.98 8.47
CA SER A 101 5.26 2.86 7.36
C SER A 101 5.92 3.12 6.00
N GLY A 102 6.78 4.13 5.90
CA GLY A 102 7.56 4.41 4.69
C GLY A 102 8.52 3.27 4.33
N GLY A 103 9.19 2.69 5.33
CA GLY A 103 10.04 1.51 5.15
C GLY A 103 9.26 0.30 4.64
N LEU A 104 8.11 -0.01 5.25
CA LEU A 104 7.24 -1.10 4.79
C LEU A 104 6.72 -0.86 3.36
N ALA A 105 6.32 0.37 3.04
CA ALA A 105 5.90 0.74 1.68
C ALA A 105 7.05 0.63 0.67
N GLY A 106 8.28 0.99 1.08
CA GLY A 106 9.49 0.83 0.28
C GLY A 106 9.80 -0.63 -0.03
N VAL A 107 9.72 -1.51 0.97
CA VAL A 107 9.89 -2.95 0.78
C VAL A 107 8.80 -3.50 -0.16
N ALA A 108 7.54 -3.12 0.03
CA ALA A 108 6.46 -3.53 -0.87
C ALA A 108 6.68 -3.03 -2.33
N GLY A 109 7.22 -1.82 -2.51
CA GLY A 109 7.59 -1.33 -3.85
C GLY A 109 8.77 -2.12 -4.45
N PHE A 110 9.74 -2.49 -3.63
CA PHE A 110 10.88 -3.31 -4.04
C PHE A 110 10.44 -4.68 -4.56
N THR A 111 9.49 -5.36 -3.92
CA THR A 111 9.02 -6.68 -4.37
C THR A 111 8.35 -6.62 -5.75
N VAL A 112 7.60 -5.56 -6.03
CA VAL A 112 6.97 -5.35 -7.34
C VAL A 112 8.02 -5.01 -8.40
N VAL A 113 8.93 -4.08 -8.12
CA VAL A 113 9.88 -3.55 -9.11
C VAL A 113 11.04 -4.51 -9.38
N SER A 114 11.68 -5.04 -8.34
CA SER A 114 12.81 -5.97 -8.47
C SER A 114 12.34 -7.40 -8.70
N GLY A 115 11.23 -7.82 -8.08
CA GLY A 115 10.70 -9.17 -8.21
C GLY A 115 9.88 -9.38 -9.48
N LEU A 116 8.74 -8.67 -9.61
CA LEU A 116 7.80 -8.93 -10.70
C LEU A 116 8.21 -8.29 -12.04
N ILE A 117 8.65 -7.03 -12.01
CA ILE A 117 8.94 -6.27 -13.23
C ILE A 117 10.39 -6.49 -13.71
N GLY A 118 11.35 -6.62 -12.79
CA GLY A 118 12.77 -6.84 -13.07
C GLY A 118 13.51 -5.64 -13.68
N ARG A 119 12.86 -4.47 -13.70
CA ARG A 119 13.39 -3.18 -14.17
C ARG A 119 12.51 -2.05 -13.67
N LEU A 120 13.06 -0.84 -13.66
CA LEU A 120 12.29 0.36 -13.33
C LEU A 120 11.58 0.88 -14.58
N ARG A 121 10.29 1.18 -14.45
CA ARG A 121 9.46 1.77 -15.50
C ARG A 121 8.56 2.86 -14.93
N PRO A 122 8.15 3.86 -15.72
CA PRO A 122 7.14 4.82 -15.32
C PRO A 122 5.86 4.08 -14.93
N ARG A 123 5.16 4.59 -13.92
CA ARG A 123 3.93 3.96 -13.39
C ARG A 123 4.10 2.52 -12.90
N ALA A 124 5.27 2.16 -12.36
CA ALA A 124 5.47 0.87 -11.71
C ALA A 124 4.47 0.59 -10.56
N SER A 125 3.93 1.65 -9.94
CA SER A 125 2.78 1.59 -9.04
C SER A 125 1.62 2.38 -9.65
N PRO A 126 0.66 1.74 -10.35
CA PRO A 126 -0.47 2.42 -11.00
C PRO A 126 -1.52 2.94 -10.01
N GLY A 127 -1.24 2.93 -8.71
CA GLY A 127 -2.15 3.36 -7.65
C GLY A 127 -2.24 2.42 -6.46
N TYR A 128 -1.34 1.44 -6.31
CA TYR A 128 -1.39 0.46 -5.23
C TYR A 128 -1.46 1.10 -3.82
N GLY A 129 -0.82 2.25 -3.63
CA GLY A 129 -0.92 3.00 -2.37
C GLY A 129 -2.33 3.50 -2.06
N TYR A 130 -3.10 3.90 -3.06
CA TYR A 130 -4.50 4.33 -2.87
C TYR A 130 -5.41 3.13 -2.62
N THR A 131 -5.20 2.02 -3.33
CA THR A 131 -5.90 0.75 -3.05
C THR A 131 -5.61 0.26 -1.63
N ALA A 132 -4.36 0.42 -1.14
CA ALA A 132 -3.99 0.04 0.22
C ALA A 132 -4.76 0.82 1.31
N ILE A 133 -5.16 2.07 1.04
CA ILE A 133 -6.04 2.83 1.95
C ILE A 133 -7.37 2.08 2.10
N ILE A 134 -7.99 1.69 0.98
CA ILE A 134 -9.27 0.98 0.98
C ILE A 134 -9.14 -0.36 1.71
N VAL A 135 -8.07 -1.11 1.46
CA VAL A 135 -7.77 -2.37 2.15
C VAL A 135 -7.63 -2.18 3.66
N ALA A 136 -6.90 -1.15 4.10
CA ALA A 136 -6.70 -0.86 5.52
C ALA A 136 -8.02 -0.48 6.23
N PHE A 137 -8.89 0.27 5.54
CA PHE A 137 -10.22 0.61 6.05
C PHE A 137 -11.13 -0.61 6.13
N LEU A 138 -11.14 -1.46 5.10
CA LEU A 138 -11.92 -2.71 5.12
C LEU A 138 -11.47 -3.64 6.26
N ALA A 139 -10.18 -3.67 6.53
CA ALA A 139 -9.58 -4.46 7.61
C ALA A 139 -9.74 -3.83 9.00
N THR A 140 -10.38 -2.67 9.12
CA THR A 140 -10.55 -1.93 10.39
C THR A 140 -9.23 -1.74 11.14
N LEU A 141 -8.13 -1.51 10.41
CA LEU A 141 -6.76 -1.39 10.93
C LEU A 141 -6.23 -2.65 11.67
N ASN A 142 -6.84 -3.81 11.51
CA ASN A 142 -6.34 -5.07 12.07
C ASN A 142 -5.34 -5.73 11.09
N PRO A 143 -4.06 -5.94 11.50
CA PRO A 143 -3.03 -6.51 10.61
C PRO A 143 -3.39 -7.88 10.02
N TRP A 144 -4.15 -8.70 10.72
CA TRP A 144 -4.55 -10.03 10.23
C TRP A 144 -5.65 -9.95 9.18
N LEU A 145 -6.58 -8.99 9.30
CA LEU A 145 -7.65 -8.78 8.33
C LEU A 145 -7.14 -8.13 7.03
N ILE A 146 -5.95 -7.52 7.04
CA ILE A 146 -5.30 -6.99 5.83
C ILE A 146 -4.97 -8.11 4.84
N ILE A 147 -4.68 -9.33 5.30
CA ILE A 147 -4.31 -10.46 4.42
C ILE A 147 -5.46 -10.82 3.47
N PRO A 148 -6.66 -11.23 3.96
CA PRO A 148 -7.76 -11.57 3.07
C PRO A 148 -8.27 -10.36 2.28
N ALA A 149 -8.28 -9.16 2.87
CA ALA A 149 -8.68 -7.94 2.16
C ALA A 149 -7.70 -7.60 1.01
N GLY A 150 -6.39 -7.74 1.24
CA GLY A 150 -5.35 -7.53 0.24
C GLY A 150 -5.42 -8.54 -0.90
N ILE A 151 -5.68 -9.82 -0.59
CA ILE A 151 -5.90 -10.86 -1.61
C ILE A 151 -7.13 -10.53 -2.46
N PHE A 152 -8.23 -10.11 -1.84
CA PHE A 152 -9.46 -9.73 -2.55
C PHE A 152 -9.21 -8.56 -3.52
N PHE A 153 -8.58 -7.47 -3.05
CA PHE A 153 -8.29 -6.31 -3.89
C PHE A 153 -7.20 -6.59 -4.93
N GLY A 154 -6.23 -7.46 -4.62
CA GLY A 154 -5.25 -7.95 -5.58
C GLY A 154 -5.90 -8.73 -6.72
N GLY A 155 -6.83 -9.63 -6.39
CA GLY A 155 -7.65 -10.33 -7.37
C GLY A 155 -8.50 -9.39 -8.21
N LEU A 156 -9.11 -8.37 -7.60
CA LEU A 156 -9.87 -7.33 -8.31
C LEU A 156 -9.01 -6.55 -9.32
N LEU A 157 -7.77 -6.23 -8.95
CA LEU A 157 -6.81 -5.57 -9.85
C LEU A 157 -6.44 -6.46 -11.03
N VAL A 158 -6.08 -7.72 -10.78
CA VAL A 158 -5.74 -8.68 -11.84
C VAL A 158 -6.92 -8.95 -12.76
N ALA A 159 -8.12 -9.15 -12.20
CA ALA A 159 -9.34 -9.29 -12.98
C ALA A 159 -9.63 -8.03 -13.81
N GLY A 160 -9.39 -6.85 -13.22
CA GLY A 160 -9.50 -5.57 -13.90
C GLY A 160 -8.55 -5.43 -15.10
N ASP A 161 -7.30 -5.87 -14.96
CA ASP A 161 -6.32 -5.87 -16.05
C ASP A 161 -6.72 -6.84 -17.17
N VAL A 162 -7.24 -8.03 -16.84
CA VAL A 162 -7.77 -8.99 -17.83
C VAL A 162 -8.96 -8.40 -18.57
N ILE A 163 -9.91 -7.81 -17.86
CA ILE A 163 -11.10 -7.14 -18.43
C ILE A 163 -10.68 -5.98 -19.34
N GLN A 164 -9.71 -5.17 -18.92
CA GLN A 164 -9.15 -4.09 -19.74
C GLN A 164 -8.57 -4.63 -21.05
N SER A 165 -7.81 -5.73 -20.99
CA SER A 165 -7.19 -6.31 -22.19
C SER A 165 -8.18 -7.01 -23.13
N THR A 166 -9.32 -7.49 -22.62
CA THR A 166 -10.30 -8.28 -23.40
C THR A 166 -11.46 -7.43 -23.92
N LEU A 167 -11.91 -6.43 -23.15
CA LEU A 167 -13.10 -5.62 -23.43
C LEU A 167 -12.75 -4.16 -23.79
N ASP A 168 -11.47 -3.83 -23.99
CA ASP A 168 -10.96 -2.48 -24.29
C ASP A 168 -11.46 -1.40 -23.31
N LEU A 169 -11.72 -1.78 -22.04
CA LEU A 169 -12.20 -0.86 -21.03
C LEU A 169 -11.05 -0.04 -20.42
N PRO A 170 -11.24 1.27 -20.19
CA PRO A 170 -10.22 2.10 -19.56
C PRO A 170 -9.96 1.68 -18.11
N PHE A 171 -8.72 1.84 -17.63
CA PHE A 171 -8.31 1.53 -16.25
C PHE A 171 -9.15 2.26 -15.19
N ALA A 172 -9.72 3.41 -15.56
CA ALA A 172 -10.66 4.16 -14.74
C ALA A 172 -11.87 3.33 -14.28
N ALA A 173 -12.32 2.34 -15.06
CA ALA A 173 -13.42 1.46 -14.66
C ALA A 173 -13.10 0.69 -13.38
N VAL A 174 -11.90 0.13 -13.27
CA VAL A 174 -11.43 -0.61 -12.08
C VAL A 174 -11.36 0.32 -10.87
N GLN A 175 -10.90 1.57 -11.07
CA GLN A 175 -10.85 2.57 -10.01
C GLN A 175 -12.25 2.99 -9.52
N ILE A 176 -13.22 3.10 -10.43
CA ILE A 176 -14.61 3.38 -10.07
C ILE A 176 -15.16 2.26 -9.20
N PHE A 177 -14.94 0.99 -9.58
CA PHE A 177 -15.36 -0.15 -8.75
C PHE A 177 -14.74 -0.10 -7.35
N GLN A 178 -13.42 0.13 -7.24
CA GLN A 178 -12.77 0.28 -5.94
C GLN A 178 -13.35 1.42 -5.10
N SER A 179 -13.64 2.56 -5.74
CA SER A 179 -14.21 3.75 -5.08
C SER A 179 -15.63 3.51 -4.59
N VAL A 180 -16.45 2.80 -5.37
CA VAL A 180 -17.81 2.41 -4.99
C VAL A 180 -17.78 1.43 -3.81
N ILE A 181 -16.90 0.42 -3.85
CA ILE A 181 -16.70 -0.51 -2.72
C ILE A 181 -16.29 0.28 -1.46
N PHE A 182 -15.34 1.20 -1.59
CA PHE A 182 -14.91 2.03 -0.47
C PHE A 182 -16.03 2.92 0.09
N LEU A 183 -16.85 3.52 -0.79
CA LEU A 183 -18.01 4.30 -0.40
C LEU A 183 -19.00 3.45 0.43
N PHE A 184 -19.30 2.23 -0.02
CA PHE A 184 -20.18 1.32 0.72
C PHE A 184 -19.59 0.90 2.07
N ILE A 185 -18.28 0.69 2.15
CA ILE A 185 -17.60 0.41 3.43
C ILE A 185 -17.78 1.57 4.40
N ILE A 186 -17.53 2.80 3.94
CA ILE A 186 -17.71 4.01 4.77
C ILE A 186 -19.17 4.18 5.20
N MET A 187 -20.12 4.00 4.27
CA MET A 187 -21.55 4.09 4.58
C MET A 187 -21.98 3.03 5.61
N GLY A 188 -21.45 1.81 5.50
CA GLY A 188 -21.69 0.74 6.46
C GLY A 188 -21.14 1.09 7.86
N GLU A 189 -19.92 1.61 7.94
CA GLU A 189 -19.33 2.08 9.20
C GLU A 189 -20.11 3.26 9.81
N PHE A 190 -20.55 4.19 8.98
CA PHE A 190 -21.41 5.30 9.42
C PHE A 190 -22.73 4.79 10.00
N ALA A 191 -23.39 3.85 9.32
CA ALA A 191 -24.66 3.26 9.77
C ALA A 191 -24.50 2.44 11.08
N LYS A 192 -23.35 1.80 11.31
CA LYS A 192 -23.07 1.11 12.59
C LYS A 192 -22.88 2.10 13.74
N ARG A 193 -22.22 3.23 13.49
CA ARG A 193 -21.89 4.23 14.52
C ARG A 193 -23.07 5.13 14.88
N TYR A 194 -23.97 5.40 13.94
CA TYR A 194 -25.09 6.34 14.13
C TYR A 194 -26.44 5.66 13.95
N ARG A 195 -27.27 5.70 15.00
CA ARG A 195 -28.68 5.29 14.92
C ARG A 195 -29.51 6.46 14.40
N ILE A 196 -30.15 6.30 13.25
CA ILE A 196 -31.08 7.31 12.71
C ILE A 196 -32.32 7.33 13.60
N VAL A 197 -32.54 8.45 14.29
CA VAL A 197 -33.76 8.71 15.07
C VAL A 197 -34.60 9.72 14.30
N ILE A 198 -35.64 9.25 13.63
CA ILE A 198 -36.61 10.12 12.96
C ILE A 198 -37.58 10.64 14.02
N ARG A 199 -37.46 11.92 14.36
CA ARG A 199 -38.38 12.58 15.28
C ARG A 199 -39.53 13.18 14.45
N PHE A 200 -40.67 12.50 14.40
CA PHE A 200 -41.90 13.12 13.91
C PHE A 200 -42.33 14.20 14.91
N ARG A 201 -42.57 15.40 14.41
CA ARG A 201 -43.08 16.53 15.18
C ARG A 201 -44.59 16.60 15.04
#